data_AF-A0A429ZTS3-F1
#
_entry.id   AF-A0A429ZTS3-F1
#
_cell.length_a   1.000
_cell.length_b   1.000
_cell.length_c   1.000
_cell.angle_alpha   90.00
_cell.angle_beta   90.00
_cell.angle_gamma   90.00
#
_symmetry.space_group_name_H-M   'P 1'
#
loop_
_entity.id
_entity.type
_entity.pdbx_description
1 polymer ?
#
loop_
_entity_poly.entity_id
_entity_poly.type
_entity_poly.pdbx_seq_one_letter_code
_entity_poly.pdbx_strand_id
1 'polypeptide(L)'
;MVRLIKIYGENKMKISEDPNINEAFIKIKNNLLDREHCKKYRKLSFDELYEELKDVKGIKFTDVTKEEATAILTDLNYYYKLTVYKRSFKRDKETGKFIDLEFKTLCSIASVDMQLRYLFAEACMDIEHALKTYIISHITNNDEIDGFEIVNRFIHSTTEKTNPLTLDGIMSKANYPTHYQYNMYQVHKETPPIWVVMEMMSFGDLVRFFAFYFKLYPSTDFDLFSMKSVLMGVKNIRNMSVHNNPFLFDLGIGEIDRPNKYIKLYGKEVGVGEWFYKSLKVNDTLSVFYAHRFFVKGEGSRKYRIDDFKKLIDRTIDRFKYIGSTNDIMYYFNILSKVVDNQQSS
;
A
#
# COMPACT_ATOMS: atom_id res chain seq x y z
N MET A 1 -27.86 26.66 -37.66
CA MET A 1 -29.31 26.40 -37.65
C MET A 1 -29.52 24.89 -37.71
N VAL A 2 -29.91 24.28 -36.57
CA VAL A 2 -30.83 23.12 -36.45
C VAL A 2 -30.30 21.77 -37.03
N ARG A 3 -30.24 20.62 -36.36
CA ARG A 3 -30.68 20.03 -35.07
C ARG A 3 -29.96 18.66 -34.99
N LEU A 4 -29.24 18.30 -33.93
CA LEU A 4 -29.74 17.48 -32.82
C LEU A 4 -30.89 16.52 -33.19
N ILE A 5 -30.57 15.27 -33.54
CA ILE A 5 -31.52 14.13 -33.43
C ILE A 5 -30.77 12.89 -32.90
N LYS A 6 -31.10 12.56 -31.63
CA LYS A 6 -31.12 11.24 -30.97
C LYS A 6 -29.84 10.37 -30.99
N ILE A 7 -28.97 10.60 -30.01
CA ILE A 7 -28.07 9.56 -29.46
C ILE A 7 -28.90 8.68 -28.52
N TYR A 8 -29.77 7.82 -29.06
CA TYR A 8 -30.29 6.61 -28.42
C TYR A 8 -30.99 5.79 -29.51
N GLY A 9 -30.20 5.03 -30.26
CA GLY A 9 -30.64 4.16 -31.34
C GLY A 9 -29.46 3.38 -31.89
N GLU A 10 -29.47 2.07 -31.65
CA GLU A 10 -28.69 1.05 -32.38
C GLU A 10 -27.22 1.37 -32.70
N ASN A 11 -26.36 1.38 -31.68
CA ASN A 11 -24.94 1.15 -31.93
C ASN A 11 -24.76 -0.31 -32.37
N LYS A 12 -24.73 -0.56 -33.67
CA LYS A 12 -24.08 -1.76 -34.22
C LYS A 12 -22.64 -1.72 -33.73
N MET A 13 -22.34 -2.57 -32.75
CA MET A 13 -21.01 -2.81 -32.23
C MET A 13 -20.08 -3.04 -33.44
N LYS A 14 -19.11 -2.15 -33.68
CA LYS A 14 -18.08 -2.41 -34.70
C LYS A 14 -17.33 -3.66 -34.25
N ILE A 15 -17.64 -4.77 -34.89
CA ILE A 15 -16.95 -6.05 -34.73
C ILE A 15 -15.49 -5.78 -35.13
N SER A 16 -14.54 -6.18 -34.29
CA SER A 16 -13.11 -6.00 -34.59
C SER A 16 -12.76 -6.73 -35.88
N GLU A 17 -11.82 -6.24 -36.68
CA GLU A 17 -11.28 -7.04 -37.79
C GLU A 17 -10.39 -8.19 -37.29
N ASP A 18 -10.01 -8.18 -36.00
CA ASP A 18 -9.28 -9.25 -35.34
C ASP A 18 -10.19 -10.48 -35.07
N PRO A 19 -9.95 -11.62 -35.73
CA PRO A 19 -10.74 -12.84 -35.56
C PRO A 19 -10.77 -13.37 -34.13
N ASN A 20 -9.69 -13.20 -33.35
CA ASN A 20 -9.61 -13.67 -31.97
C ASN A 20 -10.55 -12.90 -31.05
N ILE A 21 -10.68 -11.59 -31.29
CA ILE A 21 -11.61 -10.73 -30.57
C ILE A 21 -13.05 -11.13 -30.89
N ASN A 22 -13.33 -11.47 -32.14
CA ASN A 22 -14.66 -11.88 -32.59
C ASN A 22 -15.07 -13.24 -32.01
N GLU A 23 -14.14 -14.20 -31.95
CA GLU A 23 -14.38 -15.50 -31.32
C GLU A 23 -14.65 -15.36 -29.81
N ALA A 24 -13.91 -14.46 -29.13
CA ALA A 24 -14.16 -14.13 -27.73
C ALA A 24 -15.56 -13.51 -27.52
N PHE A 25 -15.99 -12.59 -28.39
CA PHE A 25 -17.34 -12.00 -28.33
C PHE A 25 -18.46 -13.04 -28.52
N ILE A 26 -18.25 -14.03 -29.38
CA ILE A 26 -19.20 -15.13 -29.60
C ILE A 26 -19.30 -16.03 -28.36
N LYS A 27 -18.16 -16.36 -27.72
CA LYS A 27 -18.12 -17.13 -26.46
C LYS A 27 -18.81 -16.41 -25.29
N ILE A 28 -18.67 -15.08 -25.17
CA ILE A 28 -19.31 -14.28 -24.11
C ILE A 28 -20.85 -14.32 -24.17
N LYS A 29 -21.41 -14.54 -25.36
CA LYS A 29 -22.87 -14.57 -25.59
C LYS A 29 -23.56 -15.74 -24.87
N ASN A 30 -22.81 -16.77 -24.46
CA ASN A 30 -23.30 -17.92 -23.72
C ASN A 30 -22.83 -17.88 -22.23
N ASN A 31 -23.65 -17.29 -21.37
CA ASN A 31 -23.67 -17.47 -19.90
C ASN A 31 -22.40 -17.20 -19.06
N LEU A 32 -21.74 -16.05 -19.22
CA LEU A 32 -20.67 -15.60 -18.29
C LEU A 32 -21.08 -14.50 -17.29
N LEU A 33 -22.30 -13.95 -17.37
CA LEU A 33 -22.70 -12.78 -16.57
C LEU A 33 -24.01 -13.03 -15.82
N ASP A 34 -23.98 -12.82 -14.50
CA ASP A 34 -25.18 -12.66 -13.68
C ASP A 34 -25.88 -11.34 -14.06
N ARG A 35 -26.98 -11.47 -14.81
CA ARG A 35 -27.73 -10.32 -15.34
C ARG A 35 -28.36 -9.47 -14.24
N GLU A 36 -28.76 -10.05 -13.12
CA GLU A 36 -29.35 -9.30 -12.00
C GLU A 36 -28.27 -8.50 -11.28
N HIS A 37 -27.08 -9.08 -11.09
CA HIS A 37 -25.92 -8.35 -10.57
C HIS A 37 -25.53 -7.19 -11.49
N CYS A 38 -25.47 -7.41 -12.82
CA CYS A 38 -25.16 -6.35 -13.78
C CYS A 38 -26.19 -5.21 -13.79
N LYS A 39 -27.48 -5.50 -13.59
CA LYS A 39 -28.52 -4.47 -13.45
C LYS A 39 -28.34 -3.66 -12.16
N LYS A 40 -28.09 -4.35 -11.05
CA LYS A 40 -27.88 -3.73 -9.73
C LYS A 40 -26.65 -2.82 -9.71
N TYR A 41 -25.57 -3.23 -10.36
CA TYR A 41 -24.30 -2.50 -10.42
C TYR A 41 -24.00 -2.01 -11.84
N ARG A 42 -25.01 -1.41 -12.48
CA ARG A 42 -24.84 -0.85 -13.83
C ARG A 42 -23.79 0.25 -13.83
N LYS A 43 -23.15 0.43 -14.99
CA LYS A 43 -22.28 1.58 -15.23
C LYS A 43 -23.10 2.87 -15.16
N LEU A 44 -22.69 3.79 -14.30
CA LEU A 44 -23.27 5.12 -14.17
C LEU A 44 -22.49 6.14 -15.02
N SER A 45 -23.18 7.13 -15.56
CA SER A 45 -22.58 8.33 -16.17
C SER A 45 -21.99 9.25 -15.09
N PHE A 46 -21.17 10.24 -15.48
CA PHE A 46 -20.64 11.20 -14.50
C PHE A 46 -21.74 12.05 -13.85
N ASP A 47 -22.78 12.42 -14.60
CA ASP A 47 -23.95 13.09 -14.04
C ASP A 47 -24.66 12.22 -12.99
N GLU A 48 -24.87 10.94 -13.29
CA GLU A 48 -25.49 9.99 -12.36
C GLU A 48 -24.62 9.76 -11.12
N LEU A 49 -23.29 9.72 -11.27
CA LEU A 49 -22.36 9.63 -10.15
C LEU A 49 -22.40 10.88 -9.26
N TYR A 50 -22.51 12.06 -9.86
CA TYR A 50 -22.66 13.31 -9.13
C TYR A 50 -23.97 13.32 -8.32
N GLU A 51 -25.09 12.96 -8.96
CA GLU A 51 -26.41 12.86 -8.31
C GLU A 51 -26.42 11.80 -7.20
N GLU A 52 -25.77 10.65 -7.41
CA GLU A 52 -25.61 9.61 -6.37
C GLU A 52 -24.87 10.16 -5.14
N LEU A 53 -23.78 10.92 -5.32
CA LEU A 53 -23.05 11.52 -4.19
C LEU A 53 -23.89 12.56 -3.47
N LYS A 54 -24.52 13.45 -4.23
CA LYS A 54 -25.25 14.58 -3.69
C LYS A 54 -26.56 14.15 -3.03
N ASP A 55 -27.44 13.52 -3.80
CA ASP A 55 -28.82 13.31 -3.42
C ASP A 55 -29.01 12.02 -2.62
N VAL A 56 -28.30 10.94 -3.01
CA VAL A 56 -28.40 9.63 -2.34
C VAL A 56 -27.47 9.54 -1.14
N LYS A 57 -26.22 10.00 -1.24
CA LYS A 57 -25.26 9.95 -0.10
C LYS A 57 -25.30 11.19 0.79
N GLY A 58 -25.91 12.30 0.36
CA GLY A 58 -25.97 13.54 1.14
C GLY A 58 -24.63 14.27 1.24
N ILE A 59 -23.74 14.07 0.27
CA ILE A 59 -22.46 14.79 0.20
C ILE A 59 -22.72 16.20 -0.34
N LYS A 60 -22.16 17.20 0.33
CA LYS A 60 -22.30 18.60 -0.04
C LYS A 60 -21.31 18.98 -1.15
N PHE A 61 -21.71 19.96 -1.96
CA PHE A 61 -20.95 20.51 -3.08
C PHE A 61 -20.88 22.04 -2.95
N THR A 62 -20.67 22.53 -1.74
CA THR A 62 -20.73 23.98 -1.46
C THR A 62 -19.58 24.71 -2.14
N ASP A 63 -18.41 24.06 -2.19
CA ASP A 63 -17.15 24.64 -2.68
C ASP A 63 -16.73 24.15 -4.08
N VAL A 64 -17.55 23.33 -4.74
CA VAL A 64 -17.20 22.65 -6.00
C VAL A 64 -18.41 22.62 -6.93
N THR A 65 -18.26 23.13 -8.14
CA THR A 65 -19.33 23.10 -9.15
C THR A 65 -19.56 21.69 -9.70
N LYS A 66 -20.68 21.47 -10.38
CA LYS A 66 -20.97 20.17 -11.00
C LYS A 66 -19.93 19.85 -12.09
N GLU A 67 -19.51 20.86 -12.83
CA GLU A 67 -18.50 20.76 -13.89
C GLU A 67 -17.14 20.37 -13.31
N GLU A 68 -16.72 21.02 -12.22
CA GLU A 68 -15.48 20.69 -11.50
C GLU A 68 -15.53 19.28 -10.91
N ALA A 69 -16.65 18.90 -10.28
CA ALA A 69 -16.83 17.57 -9.73
C ALA A 69 -16.75 16.48 -10.82
N THR A 70 -17.34 16.76 -11.99
CA THR A 70 -17.28 15.88 -13.16
C THR A 70 -15.85 15.74 -13.67
N ALA A 71 -15.11 16.84 -13.80
CA ALA A 71 -13.71 16.82 -14.20
C ALA A 71 -12.85 16.00 -13.21
N ILE A 72 -13.07 16.16 -11.91
CA ILE A 72 -12.40 15.36 -10.87
C ILE A 72 -12.69 13.86 -11.03
N LEU A 73 -13.96 13.50 -11.24
CA LEU A 73 -14.37 12.10 -11.42
C LEU A 73 -13.87 11.48 -12.74
N THR A 74 -13.60 12.33 -13.74
CA THR A 74 -13.11 11.93 -15.06
C THR A 74 -11.61 11.68 -15.05
N ASP A 75 -10.83 12.66 -14.57
CA ASP A 75 -9.40 12.72 -14.84
C ASP A 75 -8.52 12.50 -13.59
N LEU A 76 -9.05 12.73 -12.39
CA LEU A 76 -8.23 12.78 -11.17
C LEU A 76 -8.49 11.60 -10.23
N ASN A 77 -9.75 11.22 -10.01
CA ASN A 77 -10.11 10.11 -9.14
C ASN A 77 -11.33 9.37 -9.69
N TYR A 78 -11.19 8.09 -9.98
CA TYR A 78 -12.36 7.28 -10.28
C TYR A 78 -13.23 7.08 -9.01
N TYR A 79 -14.54 7.04 -9.22
CA TYR A 79 -15.57 7.10 -8.17
C TYR A 79 -15.32 6.20 -6.95
N TYR A 80 -15.00 4.92 -7.17
CA TYR A 80 -14.81 3.97 -6.07
C TYR A 80 -13.69 4.38 -5.13
N LYS A 81 -12.57 4.88 -5.68
CA LYS A 81 -11.42 5.28 -4.86
C LYS A 81 -11.72 6.53 -4.03
N LEU A 82 -12.40 7.51 -4.62
CA LEU A 82 -12.78 8.73 -3.91
C LEU A 82 -13.80 8.44 -2.80
N THR A 83 -14.74 7.55 -3.07
CA THR A 83 -15.82 7.23 -2.14
C THR A 83 -15.43 6.28 -1.03
N VAL A 84 -14.19 5.80 -0.94
CA VAL A 84 -13.74 5.02 0.22
C VAL A 84 -13.57 5.92 1.45
N TYR A 85 -13.11 7.16 1.27
CA TYR A 85 -12.76 8.07 2.37
C TYR A 85 -13.96 8.56 3.16
N LYS A 86 -15.18 8.51 2.57
CA LYS A 86 -16.42 8.82 3.30
C LYS A 86 -16.66 7.87 4.48
N ARG A 87 -16.01 6.69 4.52
CA ARG A 87 -16.12 5.74 5.64
C ARG A 87 -15.58 6.30 6.96
N SER A 88 -14.70 7.31 6.89
CA SER A 88 -14.20 8.05 8.06
C SER A 88 -15.16 9.14 8.56
N PHE A 89 -16.38 9.23 8.01
CA PHE A 89 -17.36 10.24 8.37
C PHE A 89 -18.67 9.61 8.86
N LYS A 90 -19.31 10.32 9.80
CA LYS A 90 -20.56 9.88 10.41
C LYS A 90 -21.72 9.96 9.42
N ARG A 91 -22.68 9.06 9.60
CA ARG A 91 -23.96 9.06 8.89
C ARG A 91 -25.09 9.31 9.85
N ASP A 92 -26.11 9.98 9.35
CA ASP A 92 -27.38 10.08 10.00
C ASP A 92 -28.05 8.71 10.03
N LYS A 93 -28.59 8.30 11.19
CA LYS A 93 -29.09 6.94 11.40
C LYS A 93 -30.43 6.69 10.71
N GLU A 94 -31.23 7.74 10.51
CA GLU A 94 -32.58 7.63 9.95
C GLU A 94 -32.54 7.66 8.42
N THR A 95 -31.79 8.59 7.86
CA THR A 95 -31.67 8.81 6.42
C THR A 95 -30.55 8.00 5.77
N GLY A 96 -29.56 7.55 6.54
CA GLY A 96 -28.36 6.87 6.04
C GLY A 96 -27.38 7.78 5.28
N LYS A 97 -27.64 9.10 5.20
CA LYS A 97 -26.82 10.10 4.51
C LYS A 97 -25.65 10.58 5.38
N PHE A 98 -24.59 11.08 4.76
CA PHE A 98 -23.46 11.64 5.49
C PHE A 98 -23.81 13.00 6.11
N ILE A 99 -23.30 13.23 7.32
CA ILE A 99 -23.48 14.49 8.05
C ILE A 99 -22.28 15.39 7.73
N ASP A 100 -22.55 16.60 7.24
CA ASP A 100 -21.57 17.68 7.02
C ASP A 100 -20.31 17.27 6.24
N LEU A 101 -20.46 16.37 5.26
CA LEU A 101 -19.37 15.92 4.41
C LEU A 101 -19.36 16.67 3.07
N GLU A 102 -18.34 17.50 2.85
CA GLU A 102 -18.08 18.16 1.56
C GLU A 102 -17.33 17.25 0.58
N PHE A 103 -17.69 17.30 -0.70
CA PHE A 103 -17.00 16.59 -1.78
C PHE A 103 -15.51 17.01 -1.87
N LYS A 104 -15.23 18.30 -1.65
CA LYS A 104 -13.86 18.84 -1.60
C LYS A 104 -13.01 18.22 -0.50
N THR A 105 -13.62 17.82 0.62
CA THR A 105 -12.93 17.12 1.71
C THR A 105 -12.47 15.74 1.26
N LEU A 106 -13.31 14.99 0.55
CA LEU A 106 -12.94 13.68 -0.02
C LEU A 106 -11.77 13.82 -1.01
N CYS A 107 -11.82 14.83 -1.88
CA CYS A 107 -10.74 15.12 -2.83
C CYS A 107 -9.44 15.48 -2.12
N SER A 108 -9.54 16.27 -1.06
CA SER A 108 -8.40 16.66 -0.23
C SER A 108 -7.77 15.46 0.46
N ILE A 109 -8.57 14.57 1.03
CA ILE A 109 -8.08 13.34 1.67
C ILE A 109 -7.41 12.44 0.61
N ALA A 110 -8.01 12.27 -0.56
CA ALA A 110 -7.42 11.49 -1.65
C ALA A 110 -6.03 12.01 -2.06
N SER A 111 -5.87 13.33 -2.13
CA SER A 111 -4.59 13.98 -2.44
C SER A 111 -3.54 13.76 -1.35
N VAL A 112 -3.92 13.87 -0.07
CA VAL A 112 -3.02 13.62 1.06
C VAL A 112 -2.66 12.14 1.18
N ASP A 113 -3.63 11.25 1.01
CA ASP A 113 -3.46 9.79 1.00
C ASP A 113 -2.41 9.36 -0.02
N MET A 114 -2.49 9.90 -1.25
CA MET A 114 -1.50 9.65 -2.30
C MET A 114 -0.10 10.07 -1.88
N GLN A 115 0.07 11.28 -1.36
CA GLN A 115 1.37 11.79 -0.92
C GLN A 115 1.93 10.97 0.23
N LEU A 116 1.09 10.58 1.19
CA LEU A 116 1.47 9.72 2.29
C LEU A 116 1.95 8.35 1.80
N ARG A 117 1.25 7.76 0.82
CA ARG A 117 1.67 6.50 0.21
C ARG A 117 3.01 6.59 -0.51
N TYR A 118 3.30 7.71 -1.17
CA TYR A 118 4.62 7.93 -1.77
C TYR A 118 5.71 7.98 -0.71
N LEU A 119 5.55 8.75 0.36
CA LEU A 119 6.52 8.79 1.45
C LEU A 119 6.71 7.42 2.12
N PHE A 120 5.62 6.66 2.30
CA PHE A 120 5.71 5.29 2.80
C PHE A 120 6.42 4.35 1.82
N ALA A 121 6.17 4.46 0.52
CA ALA A 121 6.87 3.65 -0.49
C ALA A 121 8.38 3.91 -0.41
N GLU A 122 8.77 5.18 -0.32
CA GLU A 122 10.16 5.57 -0.22
C GLU A 122 10.81 5.09 1.09
N ALA A 123 10.14 5.23 2.24
CA ALA A 123 10.61 4.66 3.50
C ALA A 123 10.78 3.13 3.44
N CYS A 124 9.86 2.43 2.78
CA CYS A 124 9.95 0.99 2.59
C CYS A 124 11.09 0.60 1.65
N MET A 125 11.43 1.41 0.64
CA MET A 125 12.62 1.21 -0.20
C MET A 125 13.91 1.39 0.60
N ASP A 126 13.96 2.42 1.46
CA ASP A 126 15.09 2.64 2.38
C ASP A 126 15.31 1.42 3.30
N ILE A 127 14.22 0.90 3.89
CA ILE A 127 14.23 -0.31 4.73
C ILE A 127 14.64 -1.54 3.93
N GLU A 128 14.10 -1.74 2.72
CA GLU A 128 14.44 -2.89 1.88
C GLU A 128 15.93 -2.93 1.55
N HIS A 129 16.49 -1.79 1.12
CA HIS A 129 17.92 -1.67 0.85
C HIS A 129 18.74 -1.95 2.11
N ALA A 130 18.42 -1.29 3.23
CA ALA A 130 19.14 -1.49 4.49
C ALA A 130 19.06 -2.94 5.01
N LEU A 131 17.91 -3.60 4.83
CA LEU A 131 17.72 -5.00 5.21
C LEU A 131 18.57 -5.94 4.34
N LYS A 132 18.66 -5.71 3.02
CA LYS A 132 19.55 -6.47 2.14
C LYS A 132 21.00 -6.32 2.58
N THR A 133 21.45 -5.10 2.83
CA THR A 133 22.83 -4.84 3.30
C THR A 133 23.09 -5.48 4.66
N TYR A 134 22.12 -5.43 5.59
CA TYR A 134 22.22 -6.09 6.89
C TYR A 134 22.40 -7.61 6.74
N ILE A 135 21.54 -8.27 5.95
CA ILE A 135 21.63 -9.71 5.71
C ILE A 135 22.94 -10.09 5.02
N ILE A 136 23.32 -9.38 3.96
CA ILE A 136 24.56 -9.64 3.23
C ILE A 136 25.77 -9.49 4.14
N SER A 137 25.84 -8.43 4.95
CA SER A 137 26.94 -8.25 5.91
C SER A 137 27.04 -9.41 6.90
N HIS A 138 25.91 -9.90 7.40
CA HIS A 138 25.91 -11.05 8.30
C HIS A 138 26.36 -12.35 7.63
N ILE A 139 26.02 -12.56 6.35
CA ILE A 139 26.48 -13.72 5.58
C ILE A 139 27.97 -13.60 5.27
N THR A 140 28.43 -12.43 4.83
CA THR A 140 29.84 -12.19 4.50
C THR A 140 30.76 -12.39 5.70
N ASN A 141 30.29 -12.08 6.92
CA ASN A 141 31.04 -12.27 8.15
C ASN A 141 30.84 -13.66 8.79
N ASN A 142 30.18 -14.59 8.10
CA ASN A 142 29.92 -15.93 8.60
C ASN A 142 30.78 -16.96 7.85
N ASP A 143 31.84 -17.42 8.51
CA ASP A 143 32.78 -18.39 7.92
C ASP A 143 32.20 -19.81 7.79
N GLU A 144 31.03 -20.10 8.38
CA GLU A 144 30.41 -21.44 8.36
C GLU A 144 29.62 -21.74 7.09
N ILE A 145 29.32 -20.74 6.25
CA ILE A 145 28.49 -20.94 5.06
C ILE A 145 28.86 -20.01 3.91
N ASP A 146 28.97 -20.57 2.71
CA ASP A 146 29.20 -19.78 1.51
C ASP A 146 27.90 -19.21 0.92
N GLY A 147 28.05 -18.18 0.08
CA GLY A 147 26.95 -17.45 -0.54
C GLY A 147 26.11 -18.24 -1.56
N PHE A 148 26.57 -19.41 -2.03
CA PHE A 148 25.80 -20.31 -2.90
C PHE A 148 25.08 -21.38 -2.09
N GLU A 149 25.73 -21.93 -1.07
CA GLU A 149 25.16 -22.96 -0.21
C GLU A 149 23.93 -22.43 0.54
N ILE A 150 24.01 -21.23 1.11
CA ILE A 150 22.87 -20.62 1.84
C ILE A 150 21.64 -20.46 0.93
N VAL A 151 21.85 -20.17 -0.36
CA VAL A 151 20.76 -20.07 -1.34
C VAL A 151 20.09 -21.43 -1.52
N ASN A 152 20.88 -22.48 -1.73
CA ASN A 152 20.34 -23.83 -1.88
C ASN A 152 19.60 -24.28 -0.62
N ARG A 153 20.18 -24.09 0.57
CA ARG A 153 19.52 -24.42 1.84
C ARG A 153 18.21 -23.65 2.02
N PHE A 154 18.18 -22.36 1.64
CA PHE A 154 16.95 -21.56 1.70
C PHE A 154 15.86 -22.13 0.81
N ILE A 155 16.15 -22.40 -0.47
CA ILE A 155 15.17 -22.93 -1.43
C ILE A 155 14.62 -24.28 -0.94
N HIS A 156 15.50 -25.19 -0.53
CA HIS A 156 15.11 -26.50 0.03
C HIS A 156 14.23 -26.34 1.28
N SER A 157 14.47 -25.34 2.13
CA SER A 157 13.63 -25.08 3.31
C SER A 157 12.18 -24.66 3.00
N THR A 158 11.85 -24.44 1.73
CA THR A 158 10.51 -24.02 1.28
C THR A 158 9.73 -25.10 0.54
N THR A 159 10.35 -26.22 0.16
CA THR A 159 9.75 -27.24 -0.73
C THR A 159 8.48 -27.86 -0.17
N GLU A 160 8.43 -28.08 1.15
CA GLU A 160 7.27 -28.67 1.83
C GLU A 160 6.20 -27.64 2.25
N LYS A 161 6.39 -26.36 1.90
CA LYS A 161 5.44 -25.29 2.26
C LYS A 161 4.37 -25.15 1.19
N THR A 162 3.23 -24.57 1.57
CA THR A 162 2.08 -24.32 0.67
C THR A 162 2.41 -23.43 -0.53
N ASN A 163 3.47 -22.63 -0.44
CA ASN A 163 3.97 -21.77 -1.52
C ASN A 163 5.50 -21.91 -1.59
N PRO A 164 6.02 -23.00 -2.20
CA PRO A 164 7.45 -23.24 -2.31
C PRO A 164 8.09 -22.19 -3.21
N LEU A 165 9.34 -21.84 -2.92
CA LEU A 165 10.15 -20.98 -3.75
C LEU A 165 11.04 -21.85 -4.64
N THR A 166 11.26 -21.40 -5.87
CA THR A 166 12.23 -21.99 -6.78
C THR A 166 13.19 -20.90 -7.27
N LEU A 167 14.42 -21.30 -7.64
CA LEU A 167 15.36 -20.36 -8.24
C LEU A 167 14.79 -19.78 -9.53
N ASP A 168 14.18 -20.61 -10.38
CA ASP A 168 13.50 -20.14 -11.59
C ASP A 168 12.39 -19.13 -11.29
N GLY A 169 11.59 -19.33 -10.25
CA GLY A 169 10.54 -18.40 -9.85
C GLY A 169 11.10 -17.04 -9.38
N ILE A 170 12.27 -17.03 -8.76
CA ILE A 170 12.95 -15.79 -8.35
C ILE A 170 13.61 -15.11 -9.55
N MET A 171 14.34 -15.88 -10.37
CA MET A 171 15.20 -15.38 -11.44
C MET A 171 14.43 -15.02 -12.73
N SER A 172 13.29 -15.68 -13.00
CA SER A 172 12.50 -15.48 -14.22
C SER A 172 12.00 -14.05 -14.41
N LYS A 173 11.98 -13.22 -13.37
CA LYS A 173 11.63 -11.79 -13.47
C LYS A 173 12.53 -11.02 -14.43
N ALA A 174 13.76 -11.49 -14.62
CA ALA A 174 14.76 -10.87 -15.48
C ALA A 174 15.07 -11.69 -16.75
N ASN A 175 14.25 -12.68 -17.12
CA ASN A 175 14.51 -13.57 -18.24
C ASN A 175 14.22 -12.97 -19.64
N TYR A 176 13.83 -11.69 -19.71
CA TYR A 176 13.53 -10.99 -20.95
C TYR A 176 14.71 -10.11 -21.39
N PRO A 177 15.13 -10.13 -22.67
CA PRO A 177 16.29 -9.37 -23.16
C PRO A 177 16.26 -7.86 -22.90
N THR A 178 15.08 -7.27 -22.78
CA THR A 178 14.88 -5.84 -22.51
C THR A 178 14.96 -5.47 -21.03
N HIS A 179 15.03 -6.46 -20.13
CA HIS A 179 15.14 -6.22 -18.70
C HIS A 179 16.57 -5.74 -18.35
N TYR A 180 16.70 -4.70 -17.53
CA TYR A 180 18.01 -4.12 -17.22
C TYR A 180 18.98 -5.10 -16.52
N GLN A 181 18.44 -6.12 -15.85
CA GLN A 181 19.20 -7.20 -15.19
C GLN A 181 19.37 -8.45 -16.05
N TYR A 182 19.03 -8.42 -17.34
CA TYR A 182 19.09 -9.60 -18.21
C TYR A 182 20.50 -10.21 -18.27
N ASN A 183 21.54 -9.38 -18.33
CA ASN A 183 22.92 -9.87 -18.33
C ASN A 183 23.26 -10.61 -17.04
N MET A 184 22.85 -10.07 -15.89
CA MET A 184 23.03 -10.73 -14.59
C MET A 184 22.27 -12.06 -14.53
N TYR A 185 21.04 -12.10 -15.06
CA TYR A 185 20.28 -13.34 -15.20
C TYR A 185 21.01 -14.37 -16.05
N GLN A 186 21.49 -14.01 -17.25
CA GLN A 186 22.15 -14.97 -18.13
C GLN A 186 23.41 -15.58 -17.52
N VAL A 187 24.20 -14.79 -16.78
CA VAL A 187 25.43 -15.25 -16.13
C VAL A 187 25.14 -16.16 -14.94
N HIS A 188 24.08 -15.91 -14.18
CA HIS A 188 23.87 -16.52 -12.86
C HIS A 188 22.66 -17.44 -12.73
N LYS A 189 21.81 -17.58 -13.76
CA LYS A 189 20.54 -18.33 -13.68
C LYS A 189 20.67 -19.78 -13.18
N GLU A 190 21.76 -20.48 -13.51
CA GLU A 190 21.95 -21.88 -13.12
C GLU A 190 22.42 -22.03 -11.65
N THR A 191 23.22 -21.09 -11.16
CA THR A 191 23.80 -21.14 -9.82
C THR A 191 23.99 -19.73 -9.26
N PRO A 192 22.91 -19.07 -8.83
CA PRO A 192 22.98 -17.67 -8.43
C PRO A 192 23.59 -17.54 -7.04
N PRO A 193 24.62 -16.69 -6.86
CA PRO A 193 25.11 -16.36 -5.53
C PRO A 193 24.08 -15.53 -4.76
N ILE A 194 24.20 -15.50 -3.44
CA ILE A 194 23.23 -14.83 -2.57
C ILE A 194 22.95 -13.37 -2.93
N TRP A 195 23.96 -12.60 -3.35
CA TRP A 195 23.77 -11.21 -3.72
C TRP A 195 22.87 -11.04 -4.97
N VAL A 196 22.92 -11.97 -5.92
CA VAL A 196 22.01 -12.01 -7.08
C VAL A 196 20.60 -12.34 -6.63
N VAL A 197 20.46 -13.35 -5.77
CA VAL A 197 19.15 -13.77 -5.26
C VAL A 197 18.51 -12.66 -4.44
N MET A 198 19.26 -11.99 -3.57
CA MET A 198 18.80 -10.84 -2.77
C MET A 198 18.26 -9.71 -3.65
N GLU A 199 18.86 -9.48 -4.81
CA GLU A 199 18.42 -8.44 -5.72
C GLU A 199 17.12 -8.80 -6.45
N MET A 200 16.92 -10.09 -6.75
CA MET A 200 15.75 -10.61 -7.47
C MET A 200 14.54 -10.92 -6.57
N MET A 201 14.75 -11.09 -5.27
CA MET A 201 13.69 -11.41 -4.31
C MET A 201 12.66 -10.28 -4.22
N SER A 202 11.38 -10.66 -4.06
CA SER A 202 10.40 -9.68 -3.59
C SER A 202 10.68 -9.34 -2.13
N PHE A 203 10.16 -8.20 -1.63
CA PHE A 203 10.25 -7.89 -0.19
C PHE A 203 9.70 -9.03 0.69
N GLY A 204 8.64 -9.72 0.23
CA GLY A 204 8.08 -10.86 0.95
C GLY A 204 9.05 -12.05 1.03
N ASP A 205 9.81 -12.31 -0.03
CA ASP A 205 10.82 -13.38 -0.07
C ASP A 205 12.05 -12.97 0.73
N LEU A 206 12.43 -11.70 0.71
CA LEU A 206 13.49 -11.14 1.55
C LEU A 206 13.18 -11.34 3.04
N VAL A 207 11.95 -11.09 3.49
CA VAL A 207 11.54 -11.33 4.89
C VAL A 207 11.53 -12.84 5.22
N ARG A 208 11.18 -13.70 4.25
CA ARG A 208 11.28 -15.17 4.42
C ARG A 208 12.73 -15.61 4.56
N PHE A 209 13.62 -15.05 3.74
CA PHE A 209 15.05 -15.32 3.79
C PHE A 209 15.67 -14.82 5.10
N PHE A 210 15.36 -13.59 5.52
CA PHE A 210 15.74 -13.06 6.83
C PHE A 210 15.36 -14.02 7.96
N ALA A 211 14.10 -14.47 7.97
CA ALA A 211 13.61 -15.40 8.97
C ALA A 211 14.30 -16.77 8.93
N PHE A 212 14.68 -17.23 7.75
CA PHE A 212 15.42 -18.47 7.56
C PHE A 212 16.87 -18.34 8.07
N TYR A 213 17.58 -17.31 7.62
CA TYR A 213 18.99 -17.09 7.97
C TYR A 213 19.16 -16.93 9.47
N PHE A 214 18.43 -16.01 10.10
CA PHE A 214 18.56 -15.75 11.54
C PHE A 214 17.93 -16.81 12.44
N LYS A 215 17.23 -17.80 11.87
CA LYS A 215 16.85 -19.02 12.61
C LYS A 215 18.04 -19.98 12.72
N LEU A 216 18.88 -20.06 11.68
CA LEU A 216 20.08 -20.90 11.67
C LEU A 216 21.24 -20.21 12.40
N TYR A 217 21.36 -18.90 12.22
CA TYR A 217 22.44 -18.08 12.78
C TYR A 217 21.83 -16.93 13.59
N PRO A 218 21.43 -17.16 14.85
CA PRO A 218 20.76 -16.14 15.66
C PRO A 218 21.60 -14.88 15.86
N SER A 219 20.96 -13.72 15.75
CA SER A 219 21.56 -12.42 16.11
C SER A 219 21.23 -12.07 17.56
N THR A 220 22.17 -11.42 18.26
CA THR A 220 21.94 -10.84 19.59
C THR A 220 21.23 -9.48 19.53
N ASP A 221 21.15 -8.84 18.37
CA ASP A 221 20.57 -7.51 18.20
C ASP A 221 19.04 -7.51 18.33
N PHE A 222 18.38 -8.64 18.07
CA PHE A 222 16.93 -8.73 18.07
C PHE A 222 16.38 -10.14 18.35
N ASP A 223 15.13 -10.19 18.77
CA ASP A 223 14.29 -11.37 18.82
C ASP A 223 13.67 -11.63 17.44
N LEU A 224 13.97 -12.79 16.86
CA LEU A 224 13.60 -13.14 15.48
C LEU A 224 12.09 -13.06 15.24
N PHE A 225 11.28 -13.60 16.15
CA PHE A 225 9.83 -13.64 15.99
C PHE A 225 9.25 -12.21 15.97
N SER A 226 9.70 -11.38 16.92
CA SER A 226 9.25 -9.99 17.02
C SER A 226 9.73 -9.17 15.82
N MET A 227 11.00 -9.28 15.41
CA MET A 227 11.50 -8.53 14.26
C MET A 227 10.84 -8.97 12.95
N LYS A 228 10.60 -10.27 12.75
CA LYS A 228 9.85 -10.76 11.59
C LYS A 228 8.44 -10.16 11.55
N SER A 229 7.74 -10.09 12.69
CA SER A 229 6.41 -9.47 12.76
C SER A 229 6.44 -7.97 12.45
N VAL A 230 7.48 -7.24 12.87
CA VAL A 230 7.70 -5.84 12.45
C VAL A 230 7.84 -5.76 10.92
N LEU A 231 8.70 -6.58 10.32
CA LEU A 231 8.90 -6.60 8.86
C LEU A 231 7.63 -6.99 8.10
N MET A 232 6.73 -7.77 8.69
CA MET A 232 5.41 -8.02 8.11
C MET A 232 4.52 -6.77 8.09
N GLY A 233 4.58 -5.92 9.11
CA GLY A 233 3.91 -4.61 9.09
C GLY A 233 4.49 -3.68 8.02
N VAL A 234 5.83 -3.68 7.85
CA VAL A 234 6.49 -2.98 6.73
C VAL A 234 5.99 -3.49 5.38
N LYS A 235 5.88 -4.81 5.21
CA LYS A 235 5.35 -5.43 3.97
C LYS A 235 3.92 -4.95 3.69
N ASN A 236 3.06 -4.87 4.70
CA ASN A 236 1.67 -4.43 4.54
C ASN A 236 1.60 -2.99 4.02
N ILE A 237 2.37 -2.08 4.63
CA ILE A 237 2.46 -0.68 4.17
C ILE A 237 3.07 -0.62 2.76
N ARG A 238 4.19 -1.31 2.50
CA ARG A 238 4.82 -1.34 1.17
C ARG A 238 3.83 -1.75 0.09
N ASN A 239 3.11 -2.85 0.31
CA ASN A 239 2.15 -3.37 -0.66
C ASN A 239 0.98 -2.40 -0.86
N MET A 240 0.46 -1.83 0.21
CA MET A 240 -0.59 -0.82 0.10
C MET A 240 -0.11 0.39 -0.72
N SER A 241 1.12 0.86 -0.51
CA SER A 241 1.64 2.04 -1.21
C SER A 241 1.84 1.78 -2.70
N VAL A 242 2.56 0.70 -3.03
CA VAL A 242 2.97 0.37 -4.40
C VAL A 242 1.80 -0.11 -5.25
N HIS A 243 0.80 -0.79 -4.67
CA HIS A 243 -0.41 -1.21 -5.39
C HIS A 243 -1.50 -0.13 -5.42
N ASN A 244 -1.18 1.10 -5.01
CA ASN A 244 -2.08 2.25 -5.09
C ASN A 244 -3.40 2.08 -4.32
N ASN A 245 -3.38 1.28 -3.24
CA ASN A 245 -4.54 1.02 -2.39
C ASN A 245 -4.76 2.20 -1.43
N PRO A 246 -5.98 2.75 -1.30
CA PRO A 246 -6.25 3.81 -0.33
C PRO A 246 -5.89 3.39 1.10
N PHE A 247 -5.47 4.35 1.92
CA PHE A 247 -5.00 4.11 3.28
C PHE A 247 -5.82 4.86 4.33
N LEU A 248 -6.12 6.13 4.09
CA LEU A 248 -6.75 7.08 5.04
C LEU A 248 -8.26 6.87 5.19
N PHE A 249 -8.68 5.64 5.48
CA PHE A 249 -10.04 5.28 5.85
C PHE A 249 -10.02 4.16 6.88
N ASP A 250 -11.06 4.01 7.70
CA ASP A 250 -11.17 2.92 8.68
C ASP A 250 -9.94 2.75 9.59
N LEU A 251 -9.32 3.87 10.01
CA LEU A 251 -8.06 3.85 10.76
C LEU A 251 -8.24 3.27 12.17
N GLY A 252 -9.46 3.28 12.71
CA GLY A 252 -9.81 2.62 13.97
C GLY A 252 -10.26 1.16 13.84
N ILE A 253 -10.33 0.59 12.63
CA ILE A 253 -10.81 -0.79 12.43
C ILE A 253 -9.67 -1.79 12.52
N GLY A 254 -9.94 -2.88 13.24
CA GLY A 254 -9.00 -3.98 13.43
C GLY A 254 -8.17 -3.75 14.70
N GLU A 255 -8.49 -4.50 15.74
CA GLU A 255 -7.73 -4.52 16.99
C GLU A 255 -6.80 -5.73 17.01
N ILE A 256 -5.54 -5.48 17.35
CA ILE A 256 -4.54 -6.51 17.62
C ILE A 256 -4.58 -6.81 19.12
N ASP A 257 -5.10 -7.98 19.47
CA ASP A 257 -5.18 -8.45 20.87
C ASP A 257 -3.79 -8.40 21.56
N ARG A 258 -2.77 -8.94 20.87
CA ARG A 258 -1.39 -9.01 21.37
C ARG A 258 -0.44 -8.27 20.43
N PRO A 259 -0.27 -6.94 20.60
CA PRO A 259 0.65 -6.19 19.78
C PRO A 259 2.09 -6.66 20.01
N ASN A 260 2.88 -6.63 18.95
CA ASN A 260 4.30 -6.95 18.97
C ASN A 260 5.04 -6.16 20.08
N LYS A 261 5.94 -6.82 20.82
CA LYS A 261 6.65 -6.20 21.95
C LYS A 261 7.47 -4.97 21.54
N TYR A 262 8.11 -4.99 20.37
CA TYR A 262 8.89 -3.86 19.87
C TYR A 262 8.01 -2.68 19.53
N ILE A 263 6.88 -2.92 18.87
CA ILE A 263 5.92 -1.86 18.54
C ILE A 263 5.26 -1.28 19.78
N LYS A 264 4.98 -2.12 20.79
CA LYS A 264 4.47 -1.66 22.09
C LYS A 264 5.48 -0.77 22.81
N LEU A 265 6.74 -1.19 22.90
CA LEU A 265 7.80 -0.41 23.57
C LEU A 265 8.07 0.89 22.82
N TYR A 266 8.23 0.81 21.50
CA TYR A 266 8.46 1.96 20.64
C TYR A 266 7.27 2.94 20.65
N GLY A 267 6.04 2.44 20.61
CA GLY A 267 4.84 3.26 20.73
C GLY A 267 4.80 4.03 22.05
N LYS A 268 5.16 3.39 23.17
CA LYS A 268 5.26 4.06 24.47
C LYS A 268 6.39 5.10 24.49
N GLU A 269 7.55 4.77 23.94
CA GLU A 269 8.71 5.66 23.83
C GLU A 269 8.34 6.96 23.11
N VAL A 270 7.62 6.86 21.98
CA VAL A 270 7.23 8.03 21.17
C VAL A 270 5.87 8.64 21.58
N GLY A 271 5.35 8.30 22.76
CA GLY A 271 4.15 8.94 23.34
C GLY A 271 2.81 8.55 22.69
N VAL A 272 2.74 7.39 22.06
CA VAL A 272 1.52 6.82 21.46
C VAL A 272 0.78 5.96 22.49
N GLY A 273 -0.49 6.29 22.72
CA GLY A 273 -1.34 5.58 23.68
C GLY A 273 -1.67 4.14 23.26
N GLU A 274 -2.00 3.30 24.25
CA GLU A 274 -2.17 1.86 24.04
C GLU A 274 -3.22 1.47 23.01
N TRP A 275 -4.37 2.13 23.07
CA TRP A 275 -5.46 1.92 22.13
C TRP A 275 -4.99 2.08 20.66
N PHE A 276 -4.05 2.99 20.42
CA PHE A 276 -3.62 3.34 19.07
C PHE A 276 -2.64 2.34 18.50
N TYR A 277 -1.61 1.93 19.23
CA TYR A 277 -0.68 0.92 18.69
C TYR A 277 -1.31 -0.49 18.58
N LYS A 278 -2.53 -0.68 19.11
CA LYS A 278 -3.38 -1.86 18.87
C LYS A 278 -4.22 -1.77 17.60
N SER A 279 -4.43 -0.58 17.04
CA SER A 279 -5.03 -0.43 15.70
C SER A 279 -4.09 -0.99 14.64
N LEU A 280 -4.60 -1.85 13.76
CA LEU A 280 -3.82 -2.52 12.72
C LEU A 280 -3.01 -1.53 11.85
N LYS A 281 -3.66 -0.48 11.34
CA LYS A 281 -3.00 0.50 10.44
C LYS A 281 -1.96 1.34 11.16
N VAL A 282 -2.22 1.69 12.42
CA VAL A 282 -1.24 2.42 13.25
C VAL A 282 -0.07 1.51 13.61
N ASN A 283 -0.32 0.25 13.96
CA ASN A 283 0.72 -0.74 14.26
C ASN A 283 1.65 -0.98 13.06
N ASP A 284 1.09 -1.17 11.87
CA ASP A 284 1.84 -1.32 10.63
C ASP A 284 2.65 -0.04 10.32
N THR A 285 2.07 1.14 10.58
CA THR A 285 2.81 2.41 10.44
C THR A 285 3.98 2.50 11.41
N LEU A 286 3.77 2.19 12.70
CA LEU A 286 4.84 2.17 13.70
C LEU A 286 5.92 1.16 13.35
N SER A 287 5.56 0.05 12.69
CA SER A 287 6.52 -0.94 12.20
C SER A 287 7.45 -0.37 11.14
N VAL A 288 6.95 0.50 10.25
CA VAL A 288 7.79 1.22 9.28
C VAL A 288 8.77 2.13 10.01
N PHE A 289 8.32 3.00 10.91
CA PHE A 289 9.21 3.92 11.61
C PHE A 289 10.24 3.20 12.49
N TYR A 290 9.82 2.14 13.19
CA TYR A 290 10.72 1.33 14.00
C TYR A 290 11.77 0.62 13.14
N ALA A 291 11.36 -0.06 12.06
CA ALA A 291 12.28 -0.75 11.16
C ALA A 291 13.23 0.24 10.47
N HIS A 292 12.73 1.42 10.09
CA HIS A 292 13.54 2.49 9.52
C HIS A 292 14.63 2.94 10.51
N ARG A 293 14.28 3.21 11.77
CA ARG A 293 15.26 3.57 12.82
C ARG A 293 16.25 2.44 13.09
N PHE A 294 15.80 1.19 13.05
CA PHE A 294 16.64 0.03 13.34
C PHE A 294 17.65 -0.27 12.22
N PHE A 295 17.18 -0.43 10.98
CA PHE A 295 18.00 -0.90 9.85
C PHE A 295 18.71 0.23 9.11
N VAL A 296 18.08 1.39 8.91
CA VAL A 296 18.63 2.45 8.06
C VAL A 296 19.68 3.24 8.84
N LYS A 297 20.97 2.98 8.58
CA LYS A 297 22.08 3.64 9.30
C LYS A 297 22.50 4.99 8.70
N GLY A 298 22.24 5.22 7.42
CA GLY A 298 22.56 6.48 6.74
C GLY A 298 21.86 7.67 7.40
N GLU A 299 22.62 8.62 7.94
CA GLU A 299 22.08 9.81 8.61
C GLU A 299 21.28 10.70 7.65
N GLY A 300 21.76 10.87 6.42
CA GLY A 300 21.06 11.62 5.38
C GLY A 300 19.68 11.03 5.08
N SER A 301 19.61 9.73 4.74
CA SER A 301 18.34 9.06 4.42
C SER A 301 17.35 9.13 5.59
N ARG A 302 17.81 8.93 6.83
CA ARG A 302 16.97 9.09 8.03
C ARG A 302 16.43 10.50 8.17
N LYS A 303 17.30 11.50 8.15
CA LYS A 303 16.91 12.90 8.35
C LYS A 303 15.95 13.37 7.26
N TYR A 304 16.28 13.18 5.99
CA TYR A 304 15.44 13.62 4.87
C TYR A 304 14.07 12.95 4.89
N ARG A 305 14.03 11.63 5.17
CA ARG A 305 12.76 10.90 5.25
C ARG A 305 11.85 11.47 6.33
N ILE A 306 12.39 11.66 7.54
CA ILE A 306 11.64 12.19 8.68
C ILE A 306 11.18 13.63 8.41
N ASP A 307 12.03 14.47 7.81
CA ASP A 307 11.68 15.86 7.45
C ASP A 307 10.54 15.91 6.42
N ASP A 308 10.52 15.02 5.43
CA ASP A 308 9.45 15.00 4.43
C ASP A 308 8.12 14.49 5.00
N PHE A 309 8.17 13.50 5.91
CA PHE A 309 6.98 13.13 6.69
C PHE A 309 6.48 14.32 7.51
N LYS A 310 7.37 15.03 8.23
CA LYS A 310 7.01 16.18 9.05
C LYS A 310 6.28 17.25 8.25
N LYS A 311 6.85 17.66 7.11
CA LYS A 311 6.24 18.66 6.20
C LYS A 311 4.84 18.24 5.75
N LEU A 312 4.66 16.97 5.39
CA LEU A 312 3.34 16.46 4.99
C LEU A 312 2.36 16.48 6.16
N ILE A 313 2.78 16.00 7.33
CA ILE A 313 1.96 15.89 8.54
C ILE A 313 1.50 17.27 9.00
N ASP A 314 2.42 18.23 9.17
CA ASP A 314 2.12 19.57 9.67
C ASP A 314 1.11 20.28 8.76
N ARG A 315 1.36 20.26 7.45
CA ARG A 315 0.45 20.82 6.45
C ARG A 315 -0.91 20.11 6.45
N THR A 316 -0.93 18.81 6.68
CA THR A 316 -2.18 18.03 6.70
C THR A 316 -3.01 18.35 7.93
N ILE A 317 -2.38 18.43 9.10
CA ILE A 317 -3.05 18.83 10.35
C ILE A 317 -3.66 20.21 10.17
N ASP A 318 -2.90 21.18 9.64
CA ASP A 318 -3.41 22.53 9.36
C ASP A 318 -4.58 22.53 8.39
N ARG A 319 -4.42 21.84 7.24
CA ARG A 319 -5.46 21.73 6.20
C ARG A 319 -6.77 21.15 6.72
N PHE A 320 -6.71 20.17 7.62
CA PHE A 320 -7.90 19.45 8.09
C PHE A 320 -8.39 19.89 9.48
N LYS A 321 -7.94 21.02 10.02
CA LYS A 321 -8.45 21.56 11.31
C LYS A 321 -9.98 21.58 11.39
N TYR A 322 -10.66 21.83 10.28
CA TYR A 322 -12.12 21.94 10.20
C TYR A 322 -12.88 20.62 10.34
N ILE A 323 -12.27 19.45 10.09
CA ILE A 323 -12.97 18.14 10.24
C ILE A 323 -13.04 17.68 11.71
N GLY A 324 -12.41 18.43 12.61
CA GLY A 324 -12.43 18.21 14.05
C GLY A 324 -11.41 17.18 14.54
N SER A 325 -10.91 17.38 15.76
CA SER A 325 -9.91 16.51 16.39
C SER A 325 -10.41 15.10 16.65
N THR A 326 -11.74 14.90 16.71
CA THR A 326 -12.37 13.59 16.94
C THR A 326 -12.43 12.71 15.69
N ASN A 327 -12.04 13.21 14.51
CA ASN A 327 -12.02 12.43 13.29
C ASN A 327 -10.81 11.49 13.26
N ASP A 328 -11.01 10.25 12.83
CA ASP A 328 -9.97 9.22 12.73
C ASP A 328 -8.73 9.68 11.95
N ILE A 329 -8.92 10.44 10.86
CA ILE A 329 -7.81 10.96 10.05
C ILE A 329 -7.00 11.99 10.85
N MET A 330 -7.66 12.92 11.54
CA MET A 330 -6.97 13.89 12.39
C MET A 330 -6.22 13.20 13.54
N TYR A 331 -6.84 12.22 14.19
CA TYR A 331 -6.16 11.42 15.21
C TYR A 331 -4.92 10.72 14.67
N TYR A 332 -5.03 10.10 13.49
CA TYR A 332 -3.91 9.42 12.85
C TYR A 332 -2.74 10.38 12.59
N PHE A 333 -2.98 11.55 12.01
CA PHE A 333 -1.91 12.52 11.76
C PHE A 333 -1.32 13.12 13.04
N ASN A 334 -2.12 13.32 14.09
CA ASN A 334 -1.61 13.73 15.40
C ASN A 334 -0.69 12.66 16.03
N ILE A 335 -0.98 11.37 15.81
CA ILE A 335 -0.08 10.26 16.20
C ILE A 335 1.20 10.32 15.39
N LEU A 336 1.12 10.50 14.07
CA LEU A 336 2.31 10.60 13.23
C LEU A 336 3.22 11.77 13.62
N SER A 337 2.64 12.92 13.98
CA SER A 337 3.41 14.07 14.49
C SER A 337 4.28 13.65 15.67
N LYS A 338 3.67 13.00 16.69
CA LYS A 338 4.42 12.51 17.87
C LYS A 338 5.54 11.54 17.50
N VAL A 339 5.27 10.62 16.56
CA VAL A 339 6.27 9.64 16.11
C VAL A 339 7.44 10.35 15.45
N VAL A 340 7.18 11.28 14.53
CA VAL A 340 8.20 12.01 13.75
C VAL A 340 9.00 12.98 14.62
N ASP A 341 8.36 13.68 15.56
CA ASP A 341 9.01 14.63 16.45
C ASP A 341 10.04 13.95 17.37
N ASN A 342 9.75 12.73 17.84
CA ASN A 342 10.70 11.94 18.64
C ASN A 342 11.89 11.43 17.82
N GLN A 343 11.73 11.23 16.50
CA GLN A 343 12.81 10.77 15.61
C GLN A 343 13.83 11.86 15.30
N GLN A 344 13.48 13.15 15.42
CA GLN A 344 14.43 14.25 15.25
C GLN A 344 15.33 14.45 16.48
N SER A 345 14.93 13.92 17.63
CA SER A 345 15.64 14.07 18.92
C SER A 345 16.57 12.90 19.24
N SER A 346 16.60 11.88 18.38
CA SER A 346 17.32 10.59 18.53
C SER A 346 18.37 10.43 17.44
#